data_AF-A0A0L7L6S3-F1
#
_entry.id   AF-A0A0L7L6S3-F1
#
_cell.length_a   1.000
_cell.length_b   1.000
_cell.length_c   1.000
_cell.angle_alpha   90.00
_cell.angle_beta   90.00
_cell.angle_gamma   90.00
#
_symmetry.space_group_name_H-M   'P 1'
#
loop_
_entity.id
_entity.type
_entity.pdbx_description
1 polymer ?
#
loop_
_entity_poly.entity_id
_entity_poly.type
_entity_poly.pdbx_seq_one_letter_code
_entity_poly.pdbx_strand_id
1 'polypeptide(L)' 'MPRDRRQVSWLVERMDFTRRIQKELAAITLDPPLNCTARPDGDNLYEWVCSIKGPLESVYEGGVFLVDLSLSYS' A
#
# COMPACT_ATOMS: atom_id res chain seq x y z
N MET A 1 -22.58 25.30 -2.21
CA MET A 1 -22.14 24.94 -3.58
C MET A 1 -20.67 25.31 -3.71
N PRO A 2 -19.72 24.34 -3.81
CA PRO A 2 -18.31 24.68 -3.95
C PRO A 2 -18.07 25.34 -5.31
N ARG A 3 -17.35 26.47 -5.33
CA ARG A 3 -17.26 27.41 -6.47
C ARG A 3 -16.02 27.23 -7.36
N ASP A 4 -15.16 26.23 -7.13
CA ASP A 4 -13.90 26.08 -7.87
C ASP A 4 -13.74 24.69 -8.48
N ARG A 5 -13.55 24.63 -9.81
CA ARG A 5 -13.39 23.37 -10.56
C ARG A 5 -12.07 22.66 -10.26
N ARG A 6 -11.06 23.34 -9.72
CA ARG A 6 -9.79 22.71 -9.33
C ARG A 6 -9.95 21.99 -8.00
N GLN A 7 -10.77 22.52 -7.08
CA GLN A 7 -11.06 21.88 -5.81
C GLN A 7 -11.74 20.51 -5.95
N VAL A 8 -12.60 20.33 -6.97
CA VAL A 8 -13.19 19.02 -7.27
C VAL A 8 -12.19 18.04 -7.91
N SER A 9 -11.16 18.53 -8.62
CA SER A 9 -10.10 17.67 -9.19
C SER A 9 -9.35 16.93 -8.10
N TRP A 10 -8.84 17.65 -7.09
CA TRP A 10 -8.09 17.07 -5.98
C TRP A 10 -8.89 16.03 -5.19
N LEU A 11 -10.21 16.25 -5.07
CA LEU A 11 -11.10 15.29 -4.41
C LEU A 11 -11.24 14.01 -5.24
N VAL A 12 -11.39 14.13 -6.56
CA VAL A 12 -11.46 12.98 -7.48
C VAL A 12 -10.14 12.22 -7.49
N GLU A 13 -9.00 12.91 -7.50
CA GLU A 13 -7.66 12.33 -7.44
C GLU A 13 -7.42 11.58 -6.11
N ARG A 14 -7.80 12.18 -4.97
CA ARG A 14 -7.75 11.51 -3.66
C ARG A 14 -8.63 10.27 -3.59
N MET A 15 -9.81 10.30 -4.20
CA MET A 15 -10.71 9.16 -4.25
C MET A 15 -10.16 8.05 -5.17
N ASP A 16 -9.49 8.41 -6.27
CA ASP A 16 -8.88 7.41 -7.17
C ASP A 16 -7.73 6.65 -6.50
N PHE A 17 -6.86 7.40 -5.83
CA PHE A 17 -5.77 6.83 -5.06
C PHE A 17 -6.27 5.81 -4.02
N THR A 18 -7.30 6.18 -3.25
CA THR A 18 -7.90 5.29 -2.24
C THR A 18 -8.49 4.03 -2.87
N ARG A 19 -9.20 4.16 -4.01
CA ARG A 19 -9.76 3.01 -4.74
C ARG A 19 -8.67 2.06 -5.24
N ARG A 20 -7.56 2.58 -5.75
CA ARG A 20 -6.42 1.77 -6.19
C ARG A 20 -5.80 1.00 -5.03
N ILE A 21 -5.54 1.66 -3.92
CA ILE A 21 -4.98 1.03 -2.72
C ILE A 21 -5.88 -0.09 -2.19
N GLN A 22 -7.20 0.14 -2.11
CA GLN A 22 -8.15 -0.89 -1.68
C GLN A 22 -8.15 -2.11 -2.62
N LYS A 23 -8.01 -1.88 -3.92
CA LYS A 23 -7.94 -2.95 -4.91
C LYS A 23 -6.65 -3.77 -4.78
N GLU A 24 -5.51 -3.12 -4.58
CA GLU A 24 -4.24 -3.79 -4.30
C GLU A 24 -4.30 -4.59 -3.00
N LEU A 25 -4.89 -4.02 -1.93
CA LEU A 25 -5.10 -4.72 -0.66
C LEU A 25 -5.92 -6.01 -0.86
N ALA A 26 -7.01 -5.92 -1.63
CA ALA A 26 -7.86 -7.07 -1.93
C ALA A 26 -7.09 -8.13 -2.75
N ALA A 27 -6.25 -7.72 -3.70
CA ALA A 27 -5.42 -8.62 -4.47
C ALA A 27 -4.39 -9.36 -3.60
N ILE A 28 -3.70 -8.62 -2.71
CA ILE A 28 -2.72 -9.18 -1.77
C ILE A 28 -3.37 -10.11 -0.73
N THR A 29 -4.59 -9.79 -0.31
CA THR A 29 -5.37 -10.63 0.62
C THR A 29 -5.87 -11.91 -0.06
N LEU A 30 -6.23 -11.82 -1.33
CA LEU A 30 -6.71 -12.94 -2.14
C LEU A 30 -5.58 -13.89 -2.54
N ASP A 31 -4.45 -13.32 -2.98
CA ASP A 31 -3.25 -14.05 -3.39
C ASP A 31 -2.04 -13.49 -2.63
N PRO A 32 -1.75 -14.02 -1.43
CA PRO A 32 -0.62 -13.56 -0.64
C PRO A 32 0.68 -13.92 -1.36
N PRO A 33 1.52 -12.94 -1.74
CA PRO A 33 2.73 -13.21 -2.49
C PRO A 33 3.67 -14.12 -1.69
N LEU A 34 4.18 -15.16 -2.34
CA LEU A 34 5.15 -16.06 -1.72
C LEU A 34 6.37 -15.23 -1.31
N ASN A 35 6.63 -15.13 0.00
CA ASN A 35 7.71 -14.35 0.63
C ASN A 35 7.47 -12.85 0.84
N CYS A 36 6.29 -12.31 0.57
CA CYS A 36 5.99 -10.91 0.91
C CYS A 36 4.62 -10.81 1.58
N THR A 37 4.50 -9.97 2.59
CA THR A 37 3.23 -9.68 3.26
C THR A 37 3.12 -8.18 3.35
N ALA A 38 2.04 -7.59 2.87
CA ALA A 38 1.82 -6.15 2.93
C ALA A 38 0.47 -5.89 3.59
N ARG A 39 0.46 -5.03 4.61
CA ARG A 39 -0.77 -4.63 5.31
C ARG A 39 -0.73 -3.14 5.68
N PRO A 40 -1.87 -2.46 5.68
CA PRO A 40 -1.96 -1.11 6.22
C PRO A 40 -1.70 -1.11 7.72
N ASP A 41 -1.09 -0.03 8.22
CA ASP A 41 -0.91 0.21 9.65
C ASP A 41 -2.21 0.78 10.23
N GLY A 42 -3.03 -0.12 10.81
CA GLY A 42 -4.31 0.24 11.43
C GLY A 42 -5.34 0.81 10.44
N ASP A 43 -5.95 1.94 10.81
CA ASP A 43 -6.97 2.62 10.02
C ASP A 43 -6.40 3.51 8.90
N ASN A 44 -5.08 3.70 8.86
CA ASN A 44 -4.45 4.62 7.91
C ASN A 44 -4.01 3.88 6.64
N LEU A 45 -4.84 3.94 5.59
CA LEU A 45 -4.51 3.38 4.27
C LEU A 45 -3.30 4.07 3.58
N TYR A 46 -2.74 5.12 4.20
CA TYR A 46 -1.54 5.80 3.73
C TYR A 46 -0.26 5.25 4.38
N GLU A 47 -0.36 4.46 5.44
CA GLU A 47 0.78 3.84 6.13
C GLU A 47 0.69 2.33 5.94
N TRP A 48 1.79 1.74 5.50
CA TRP A 48 1.84 0.34 5.11
C TRP A 48 3.06 -0.31 5.74
N VAL A 49 2.81 -1.42 6.42
CA VAL A 49 3.84 -2.28 6.96
C VAL A 49 3.93 -3.52 6.09
N CYS A 50 5.09 -3.69 5.49
CA CYS A 50 5.41 -4.83 4.65
C CYS A 50 6.48 -5.68 5.31
N SER A 51 6.39 -7.00 5.12
CA SER A 51 7.36 -7.98 5.60
C SER A 51 7.81 -8.80 4.42
N ILE A 52 9.10 -8.75 4.11
CA ILE A 52 9.73 -9.47 3.01
C ILE A 52 10.59 -10.57 3.61
N LYS A 53 10.33 -11.83 3.26
CA LYS A 53 11.23 -12.94 3.58
C LYS A 53 12.34 -12.95 2.55
N GLY A 54 13.58 -13.07 3.03
CA GLY A 54 14.72 -13.18 2.15
C GLY A 54 14.62 -14.42 1.26
N PRO A 55 14.96 -14.31 -0.03
CA PRO A 55 14.87 -15.42 -0.96
C PRO A 55 15.82 -16.54 -0.55
N LEU A 56 15.37 -17.78 -0.79
CA LEU A 56 16.21 -18.98 -0.70
C LEU A 56 17.40 -18.82 -1.66
N GLU A 57 18.56 -19.36 -1.29
CA GLU A 57 19.82 -19.27 -2.03
C GLU A 57 20.47 -17.87 -2.08
N SER A 58 20.12 -16.98 -1.15
CA SER A 58 20.79 -15.68 -0.98
C SER A 58 21.41 -15.51 0.41
N VAL A 59 22.30 -14.52 0.58
CA VAL A 59 22.85 -14.14 1.90
C VAL A 59 21.78 -13.63 2.88
N TYR A 60 20.56 -13.42 2.39
CA TYR A 60 19.41 -13.00 3.16
C TYR A 60 18.45 -14.17 3.46
N GLU A 61 18.80 -15.40 3.07
CA GLU A 61 18.02 -16.61 3.35
C GLU A 61 17.74 -16.74 4.86
N GLY A 62 16.48 -16.98 5.20
CA GLY A 62 16.01 -17.05 6.59
C GLY A 62 15.82 -15.68 7.28
N GLY A 63 16.19 -14.58 6.63
CA GLY A 63 15.93 -13.22 7.11
C GLY A 63 14.50 -12.76 6.86
N VAL A 64 13.98 -11.91 7.76
CA VAL A 64 12.70 -11.22 7.58
C VAL A 64 12.97 -9.72 7.67
N PHE A 65 12.65 -9.00 6.61
CA PHE A 65 12.85 -7.56 6.47
C PHE A 65 11.51 -6.86 6.62
N LEU A 66 11.40 -6.04 7.65
CA LEU A 66 10.25 -5.17 7.84
C LEU A 66 10.48 -3.87 7.07
N VAL A 67 9.45 -3.40 6.39
CA VAL A 67 9.48 -2.22 5.53
C VAL A 67 8.28 -1.35 5.88
N ASP A 68 8.55 -0.14 6.34
CA ASP A 68 7.55 0.89 6.59
C ASP A 68 7.43 1.77 5.32
N LEU A 69 6.22 1.88 4.79
CA LEU A 69 5.92 2.56 3.55
C LEU A 69 4.84 3.64 3.79
N SER A 70 5.20 4.90 3.55
CA SER A 70 4.27 6.03 3.61
C SER A 70 3.83 6.44 2.20
N LEU A 71 2.58 6.13 1.87
CA LEU A 71 1.93 6.45 0.62
C LEU A 71 1.41 7.89 0.64
N SER A 72 2.17 8.79 0.03
CA SER A 72 1.76 10.19 -0.16
C SER A 72 1.07 10.36 -1.52
N TYR A 73 -0.01 11.13 -1.56
CA TYR A 73 -0.60 11.59 -2.82
C TYR A 73 -0.06 13.01 -3.12
N SER A 74 0.43 13.22 -4.34
CA SER A 74 0.83 14.52 -4.87
C SER A 74 -0.19 15.02 -5.89
#